data_AF-A0A6J4N7I1-F1
#
_entry.id   AF-A0A6J4N7I1-F1
#
_cell.length_a   1.000
_cell.length_b   1.000
_cell.length_c   1.000
_cell.angle_alpha   90.00
_cell.angle_beta   90.00
_cell.angle_gamma   90.00
#
_symmetry.space_group_name_H-M   'P 1'
#
loop_
_entity.id
_entity.type
_entity.pdbx_description
1 polymer ?
#
loop_
_entity_poly.entity_id
_entity_poly.type
_entity_poly.pdbx_seq_one_letter_code
_entity_poly.pdbx_strand_id
1 'polypeptide(L)' 'MFFKLAIAVITAVLLIATSMTFPGLTAEKTAKPPVPGVYQFELGDFTITALSDGTVPLDL' A
#
# COMPACT_ATOMS: atom_id res chain seq x y z
N MET A 1 -36.20 2.20 -30.79
CA MET A 1 -34.76 2.04 -31.13
C MET A 1 -33.88 3.06 -30.41
N PHE A 2 -34.27 4.33 -30.36
CA PHE A 2 -33.50 5.43 -29.74
C PHE A 2 -33.16 5.26 -28.24
N PHE A 3 -34.04 4.63 -27.44
CA PHE A 3 -33.82 4.47 -26.00
C PHE A 3 -32.62 3.56 -25.68
N LYS A 4 -32.43 2.49 -26.48
CA LYS A 4 -31.28 1.57 -26.33
C LYS A 4 -29.96 2.25 -26.71
N LEU A 5 -30.00 3.11 -27.73
CA LEU A 5 -28.85 3.90 -28.17
C LEU A 5 -28.45 4.92 -27.08
N ALA A 6 -29.43 5.61 -26.49
CA ALA A 6 -29.18 6.58 -25.42
C ALA A 6 -28.53 5.93 -24.19
N ILE A 7 -29.02 4.76 -23.78
CA ILE A 7 -28.43 4.01 -22.65
C ILE A 7 -26.98 3.61 -22.96
N ALA A 8 -26.72 3.08 -24.16
CA ALA A 8 -25.37 2.66 -24.56
C ALA A 8 -24.37 3.83 -24.54
N VAL A 9 -24.79 5.01 -25.01
CA VAL A 9 -23.97 6.22 -25.00
C VAL A 9 -23.69 6.67 -23.56
N ILE A 10 -24.70 6.71 -22.69
CA ILE A 10 -24.55 7.11 -21.29
C ILE A 10 -23.57 6.16 -20.57
N THR A 11 -23.72 4.85 -20.78
CA THR A 11 -22.82 3.86 -20.15
C THR A 11 -21.39 3.97 -20.66
N ALA A 12 -21.20 4.27 -21.95
CA ALA A 12 -19.87 4.44 -22.52
C ALA A 12 -19.18 5.70 -21.98
N VAL A 13 -19.92 6.81 -21.91
CA VAL A 13 -19.42 8.07 -21.34
C VAL A 13 -19.07 7.90 -19.86
N LEU A 14 -19.91 7.19 -19.09
CA LEU A 14 -19.64 6.93 -17.68
C LEU A 14 -18.39 6.07 -17.48
N LEU A 15 -18.22 5.00 -18.27
CA LEU A 15 -17.03 4.15 -18.24
C LEU A 15 -15.75 4.91 -18.56
N ILE A 16 -15.78 5.73 -19.62
CA ILE A 16 -14.63 6.53 -20.02
C ILE A 16 -14.31 7.55 -18.92
N ALA A 17 -15.30 8.27 -18.41
CA ALA A 17 -15.10 9.26 -17.36
C ALA A 17 -14.51 8.64 -16.07
N THR A 18 -15.01 7.48 -15.64
CA THR A 18 -14.45 6.76 -14.48
C THR A 18 -13.03 6.29 -14.72
N SER A 19 -12.68 5.89 -15.94
CA SER A 19 -11.30 5.47 -16.26
C SER A 19 -10.28 6.62 -16.24
N MET A 20 -10.71 7.86 -16.47
CA MET A 20 -9.83 9.04 -16.45
C MET A 20 -9.64 9.63 -15.05
N THR A 21 -10.57 9.39 -14.13
CA THR A 21 -10.48 9.90 -12.75
C THR A 21 -9.79 8.96 -11.78
N PHE A 22 -9.64 7.68 -12.13
CA PHE A 22 -8.90 6.69 -11.36
C PHE A 22 -7.74 6.10 -12.19
N PRO A 23 -6.66 6.87 -12.44
CA PRO A 23 -5.46 6.35 -13.08
C PRO A 23 -4.79 5.40 -12.09
N GLY A 24 -5.20 4.14 -12.09
CA GLY A 24 -4.63 3.10 -11.26
C GLY A 24 -4.72 3.39 -9.77
N LEU A 25 -5.71 2.80 -9.11
CA LEU A 25 -5.47 2.24 -7.79
C LEU A 25 -4.48 1.06 -7.96
N THR A 26 -3.27 1.35 -8.44
CA THR A 26 -2.16 0.49 -8.09
C THR A 26 -2.10 0.61 -6.59
N ALA A 27 -2.49 -0.45 -5.89
CA ALA A 27 -2.06 -0.66 -4.52
C ALA A 27 -0.54 -0.73 -4.62
N GLU A 28 0.08 0.44 -4.66
CA GLU A 28 1.51 0.58 -4.52
C GLU A 28 1.73 -0.03 -3.15
N LYS A 29 2.22 -1.27 -3.13
CA LYS A 29 2.81 -1.85 -1.95
C LYS A 29 4.06 -1.01 -1.75
N THR A 30 3.89 0.20 -1.25
CA THR A 30 4.96 1.05 -0.77
C THR A 30 5.50 0.27 0.42
N ALA A 31 6.40 -0.67 0.14
CA ALA A 31 7.19 -1.33 1.15
C ALA A 31 7.98 -0.20 1.79
N LYS A 32 7.42 0.33 2.88
CA LYS A 32 8.12 1.35 3.66
C LYS A 32 9.47 0.75 4.02
N PRO A 33 10.58 1.47 3.75
CA PRO A 33 11.87 0.97 4.18
C PRO A 33 11.80 0.71 5.69
N PRO A 34 12.38 -0.40 6.17
CA PRO A 34 12.40 -0.68 7.61
C PRO A 34 13.10 0.47 8.34
N VAL A 35 12.60 0.78 9.54
CA VAL A 35 13.27 1.72 10.45
C VAL A 35 14.64 1.17 10.86
N PRO A 36 15.57 2.01 11.36
CA PRO A 36 16.85 1.53 11.88
C PRO A 36 16.64 0.42 12.91
N GLY A 37 17.43 -0.65 12.79
CA GLY A 37 17.36 -1.83 13.67
C GLY A 37 17.94 -1.60 15.06
N VAL A 38 17.62 -0.47 15.69
CA VAL A 38 18.12 -0.07 17.00
C VAL A 38 16.94 0.22 17.92
N TYR A 39 16.94 -0.40 19.09
CA TYR A 39 15.92 -0.16 20.11
C TYR A 39 16.58 0.09 21.47
N GLN A 40 16.30 1.26 22.05
CA GLN A 40 16.83 1.67 23.35
C GLN A 40 15.75 1.60 24.42
N PHE A 41 16.12 1.12 25.60
CA PHE A 41 15.27 1.13 26.79
C PHE A 41 16.12 1.17 28.06
N GLU A 42 15.51 1.65 29.14
CA GLU A 42 16.16 1.72 30.46
C GLU A 42 15.90 0.44 31.26
N LEU A 43 16.93 -0.04 31.95
CA LEU A 43 16.89 -1.16 32.88
C LEU A 43 17.58 -0.75 34.18
N GLY A 44 16.81 -0.21 35.11
CA GLY A 44 17.33 0.39 36.34
C GLY A 44 18.21 1.60 36.01
N ASP A 45 19.49 1.52 36.35
CA ASP A 45 20.47 2.59 36.10
C ASP A 45 21.20 2.42 34.75
N PHE A 46 20.84 1.41 33.95
CA PHE A 46 21.49 1.11 32.69
C PHE A 46 20.61 1.44 31.49
N THR A 47 21.20 2.08 30.48
CA THR A 47 20.60 2.20 29.16
C THR A 47 21.01 1.00 28.30
N ILE A 48 20.03 0.19 27.91
CA ILE A 48 20.23 -0.97 27.04
C ILE A 48 19.93 -0.59 25.60
N THR A 49 20.82 -0.97 24.68
CA THR A 49 20.64 -0.78 23.24
C THR A 49 20.63 -2.14 22.55
N ALA A 50 19.46 -2.56 22.07
CA ALA A 50 19.34 -3.73 21.21
C ALA A 50 19.68 -3.36 19.76
N LEU A 51 20.60 -4.12 19.15
CA LEU A 51 21.00 -3.97 17.76
C LEU A 51 20.54 -5.21 16.97
N SER A 52 19.75 -4.97 15.93
CA SER A 52 19.27 -6.02 15.04
C SER A 52 20.36 -6.43 14.05
N ASP A 53 20.63 -7.73 13.97
CA ASP A 53 21.49 -8.36 12.95
C ASP A 53 20.70 -8.77 11.69
N GLY A 54 19.45 -8.30 11.56
CA GLY A 54 18.52 -8.76 10.54
C GLY A 54 17.72 -9.99 10.99
N THR A 55 17.02 -10.62 10.04
CA THR A 55 16.19 -11.80 10.29
C THR A 55 16.47 -12.88 9.24
N VAL A 56 16.39 -14.14 9.65
CA VAL A 56 16.51 -15.31 8.76
C VAL A 56 15.24 -16.16 8.93
N PRO A 57 14.56 -16.57 7.86
CA PRO A 57 13.43 -17.49 7.95
C PRO A 57 13.87 -18.83 8.54
N LEU A 58 13.15 -19.31 9.55
CA LEU A 58 13.26 -20.70 10.01
C LEU A 58 12.02 -21.45 9.55
N ASP A 59 12.19 -22.29 8.55
CA ASP A 59 11.19 -23.29 8.16
C ASP A 59 11.46 -24.57 8.99
N LEU A 60 10.43 -25.09 9.67
CA LEU A 60 10.46 -26.34 10.45
C LEU A 60 9.94 -27.52 9.61
#